data_AF-A0A951J940-F1
#
_entry.id   AF-A0A951J940-F1
#
_cell.length_a   1.000
_cell.length_b   1.000
_cell.length_c   1.000
_cell.angle_alpha   90.00
_cell.angle_beta   90.00
_cell.angle_gamma   90.00
#
_symmetry.space_group_name_H-M   'P 1'
#
loop_
_entity.id
_entity.type
_entity.pdbx_description
1 polymer ?
#
loop_
_entity_poly.entity_id
_entity_poly.type
_entity_poly.pdbx_seq_one_letter_code
_entity_poly.pdbx_strand_id
1 'polypeptide(L)'
;MKNPLLWKSISLALLVIVLMIPLSMVRSAIAERAEFRHEAQQDIATSWGGEQRLVGPLLVQKYEILVAKEAWDEKLDAYVEKKAWEPRTVVLFPDRLEIRGDATVQQRYRGIHAVPVYSADLAIEATLEVPPAPTGARNIVNRVVVGVGDTRGFRQQPLLRLDETPLEVLPGTETAMRNGVHAILDVEPGRYPVSAELALGGTGRFSVAPVGGNTIMQLSSNWPHPRFSGGYLPEKSDIGAAGFQADWQTSLYATTAREAVESCARHGNCNFAPTQLITVELADPVNIYLLNERSTKYGMLFVLVVFGVFLVFEVLKRLRVHPVQYGMVGLGQALFFTGPYLESVETLAHDSGAGRNRR
;
A
#
# COMPACT_ATOMS: atom_id res chain seq x y z
N MET A 1 59.43 -22.92 10.78
CA MET A 1 57.97 -22.96 10.54
C MET A 1 57.35 -21.79 11.30
N LYS A 2 56.59 -20.84 10.75
CA LYS A 2 55.83 -20.77 9.49
C LYS A 2 55.48 -19.29 9.22
N ASN A 3 55.69 -18.84 7.97
CA ASN A 3 55.24 -17.60 7.33
C ASN A 3 54.78 -16.43 8.24
N PRO A 4 55.63 -15.41 8.52
CA PRO A 4 55.23 -14.21 9.29
C PRO A 4 54.09 -13.42 8.61
N LEU A 5 53.94 -13.55 7.29
CA LEU A 5 52.78 -13.06 6.53
C LEU A 5 51.47 -13.70 6.99
N LEU A 6 51.46 -15.01 7.25
CA LEU A 6 50.27 -15.77 7.62
C LEU A 6 49.71 -15.35 8.99
N TRP A 7 50.60 -15.18 9.98
CA TRP A 7 50.21 -14.71 11.31
C TRP A 7 49.62 -13.29 11.27
N LYS A 8 50.18 -12.43 10.43
CA LYS A 8 49.68 -11.06 10.26
C LYS A 8 48.34 -11.02 9.55
N SER A 9 48.17 -11.79 8.48
CA SER A 9 46.87 -11.92 7.80
C SER A 9 45.79 -12.44 8.76
N ILE A 10 46.13 -13.38 9.65
CA ILE A 10 45.23 -13.85 10.72
C ILE A 10 44.89 -12.72 11.70
N SER A 11 45.88 -11.95 12.16
CA SER A 11 45.62 -10.81 13.07
C SER A 11 44.76 -9.71 12.43
N LEU A 12 44.94 -9.47 11.13
CA LEU A 12 44.15 -8.51 10.36
C LEU A 12 42.71 -9.02 10.19
N ALA A 13 42.55 -10.28 9.82
CA ALA A 13 41.23 -10.92 9.71
C ALA A 13 40.50 -10.89 11.06
N LEU A 14 41.20 -11.18 12.16
CA LEU A 14 40.64 -11.08 13.51
C LEU A 14 40.20 -9.65 13.82
N LEU A 15 41.01 -8.64 13.50
CA LEU A 15 40.66 -7.25 13.71
C LEU A 15 39.43 -6.83 12.89
N VAL A 16 39.36 -7.24 11.62
CA VAL A 16 38.18 -7.00 10.79
C VAL A 16 36.95 -7.62 11.44
N ILE A 17 37.01 -8.87 11.90
CA ILE A 17 35.90 -9.53 12.59
C ILE A 17 35.49 -8.74 13.85
N VAL A 18 36.45 -8.28 14.65
CA VAL A 18 36.17 -7.47 15.85
C VAL A 18 35.47 -6.16 15.48
N LEU A 19 35.86 -5.51 14.39
CA LEU A 19 35.23 -4.27 13.91
C LEU A 19 33.85 -4.51 13.27
N MET A 20 33.58 -5.71 12.76
CA MET A 20 32.26 -6.06 12.23
C MET A 20 31.21 -6.17 13.33
N ILE A 21 31.59 -6.51 14.56
CA ILE A 21 30.67 -6.64 15.70
C ILE A 21 29.91 -5.32 15.97
N PRO A 22 30.56 -4.16 16.23
CA PRO A 22 29.85 -2.92 16.50
C PRO A 22 29.04 -2.43 15.29
N LEU A 23 29.55 -2.59 14.06
CA LEU A 23 28.80 -2.29 12.83
C LEU A 23 27.51 -3.12 12.72
N SER A 24 27.58 -4.40 13.09
CA SER A 24 26.40 -5.27 13.14
C SER A 24 25.43 -4.86 14.24
N MET A 25 25.91 -4.47 15.42
CA MET A 25 25.04 -3.98 16.51
C MET A 25 24.29 -2.71 16.12
N VAL A 26 24.98 -1.76 15.47
CA VAL A 26 24.34 -0.56 14.93
C VAL A 26 23.25 -0.98 13.95
N ARG A 27 23.56 -1.84 12.97
CA ARG A 27 22.59 -2.34 11.99
C ARG A 27 21.36 -2.98 12.65
N SER A 28 21.55 -3.83 13.66
CA SER A 28 20.45 -4.44 14.39
C SER A 28 19.57 -3.40 15.09
N ALA A 29 20.16 -2.38 15.72
CA ALA A 29 19.40 -1.31 16.35
C ALA A 29 18.62 -0.45 15.33
N ILE A 30 19.13 -0.25 14.10
CA ILE A 30 18.37 0.38 13.00
C ILE A 30 17.14 -0.45 12.67
N ALA A 31 17.37 -1.75 12.47
CA ALA A 31 16.33 -2.66 12.03
C ALA A 31 15.22 -2.74 13.08
N GLU A 32 15.59 -2.86 14.36
CA GLU A 32 14.66 -2.86 15.49
C GLU A 32 13.84 -1.56 15.56
N ARG A 33 14.46 -0.39 15.37
CA ARG A 33 13.73 0.89 15.32
C ARG A 33 12.82 1.03 14.10
N ALA A 34 13.23 0.51 12.95
CA ALA A 34 12.38 0.48 11.76
C ALA A 34 11.17 -0.43 11.97
N GLU A 35 11.36 -1.56 12.66
CA GLU A 35 10.31 -2.49 13.03
C GLU A 35 9.33 -1.86 14.03
N PHE A 36 9.80 -1.21 15.10
CA PHE A 36 8.93 -0.49 16.05
C PHE A 36 8.12 0.62 15.37
N ARG A 37 8.68 1.32 14.37
CA ARG A 37 7.92 2.30 13.59
C ARG A 37 6.83 1.64 12.77
N HIS A 38 7.13 0.51 12.12
CA HIS A 38 6.16 -0.23 11.35
C HIS A 38 5.04 -0.78 12.24
N GLU A 39 5.37 -1.30 13.42
CA GLU A 39 4.40 -1.70 14.44
C GLU A 39 3.54 -0.51 14.89
N ALA A 40 4.15 0.65 15.16
CA ALA A 40 3.42 1.88 15.49
C ALA A 40 2.44 2.31 14.37
N GLN A 41 2.84 2.17 13.11
CA GLN A 41 1.96 2.40 11.96
C GLN A 41 0.80 1.40 11.92
N GLN A 42 1.07 0.12 12.16
CA GLN A 42 0.04 -0.92 12.19
C GLN A 42 -0.93 -0.73 13.36
N ASP A 43 -0.44 -0.38 14.55
CA ASP A 43 -1.26 -0.04 15.73
C ASP A 43 -2.21 1.13 15.44
N ILE A 44 -1.70 2.18 14.79
CA ILE A 44 -2.54 3.32 14.39
C ILE A 44 -3.53 2.89 13.29
N ALA A 45 -3.08 2.14 12.29
CA ALA A 45 -3.93 1.63 11.21
C ALA A 45 -5.05 0.72 11.73
N THR A 46 -4.81 -0.10 12.76
CA THR A 46 -5.86 -0.95 13.34
C THR A 46 -6.96 -0.14 14.04
N SER A 47 -6.63 1.05 14.55
CA SER A 47 -7.54 1.94 15.27
C SER A 47 -8.17 3.03 14.38
N TRP A 48 -7.47 3.45 13.32
CA TRP A 48 -7.89 4.54 12.42
C TRP A 48 -8.39 4.05 11.04
N GLY A 49 -8.05 2.83 10.65
CA GLY A 49 -8.22 2.31 9.29
C GLY A 49 -6.87 2.30 8.56
N GLY A 50 -6.58 1.19 7.87
CA GLY A 50 -5.33 1.01 7.12
C GLY A 50 -5.26 1.77 5.79
N GLU A 51 -4.46 1.26 4.87
CA GLU A 51 -4.43 1.77 3.49
C GLU A 51 -5.80 1.60 2.83
N GLN A 52 -6.32 2.65 2.20
CA GLN A 52 -7.60 2.57 1.50
C GLN A 52 -7.39 2.36 0.00
N ARG A 53 -8.20 1.46 -0.56
CA ARG A 53 -8.36 1.25 -2.00
C ARG A 53 -9.84 1.34 -2.36
N LEU A 54 -10.24 2.42 -3.00
CA LEU A 54 -11.59 2.61 -3.51
C LEU A 54 -11.76 1.87 -4.84
N VAL A 55 -12.83 1.10 -4.96
CA VAL A 55 -13.21 0.40 -6.20
C VAL A 55 -14.71 0.58 -6.42
N GLY A 56 -15.09 1.19 -7.53
CA GLY A 56 -16.50 1.40 -7.89
C GLY A 56 -16.99 2.83 -7.67
N PRO A 57 -18.32 3.05 -7.69
CA PRO A 57 -19.39 2.05 -7.66
C PRO A 57 -19.42 1.11 -8.88
N LEU A 58 -19.79 -0.14 -8.62
CA LEU A 58 -19.95 -1.22 -9.59
C LEU A 58 -21.37 -1.77 -9.52
N LEU A 59 -21.90 -2.27 -10.62
CA LEU A 59 -23.12 -3.07 -10.61
C LEU A 59 -22.74 -4.55 -10.53
N VAL A 60 -23.28 -5.26 -9.55
CA VAL A 60 -23.10 -6.72 -9.42
C VAL A 60 -24.46 -7.37 -9.60
N GLN A 61 -24.60 -8.15 -10.67
CA GLN A 61 -25.79 -8.94 -10.94
C GLN A 61 -25.52 -10.40 -10.58
N LYS A 62 -26.28 -10.90 -9.61
CA LYS A 62 -26.29 -12.32 -9.25
C LYS A 62 -27.57 -12.96 -9.75
N TYR A 63 -27.47 -14.17 -10.30
CA TYR A 63 -28.62 -14.91 -10.80
C TYR A 63 -28.30 -16.41 -10.87
N GLU A 64 -29.31 -17.24 -11.02
CA GLU A 64 -29.13 -18.69 -11.24
C GLU A 64 -29.49 -19.06 -12.67
N ILE A 65 -28.69 -19.93 -13.30
CA ILE A 65 -29.01 -20.54 -14.59
C ILE A 65 -29.03 -22.06 -14.51
N LEU A 66 -29.84 -22.68 -15.35
CA LEU A 66 -29.91 -24.12 -15.46
C LEU A 66 -28.75 -24.64 -16.34
N VAL A 67 -27.86 -25.42 -15.75
CA VAL A 67 -26.70 -26.01 -16.44
C VAL A 67 -26.83 -27.52 -16.45
N ALA A 68 -26.57 -28.10 -17.62
CA ALA A 68 -26.42 -29.54 -17.79
C ALA A 68 -25.08 -30.00 -17.22
N LYS A 69 -25.10 -30.90 -16.24
CA LYS A 69 -23.90 -31.52 -15.67
C LYS A 69 -23.99 -33.02 -15.78
N GLU A 70 -22.88 -33.65 -16.14
CA GLU A 70 -22.73 -35.09 -16.02
C GLU A 70 -22.65 -35.46 -14.54
N ALA A 71 -23.56 -36.31 -14.09
CA ALA A 71 -23.58 -36.85 -12.75
C ALA A 71 -23.67 -38.37 -12.84
N TRP A 72 -22.85 -39.06 -12.05
CA TRP A 72 -22.96 -40.51 -11.92
C TRP A 72 -24.31 -40.88 -11.31
N ASP A 73 -25.03 -41.81 -11.94
CA ASP A 73 -26.25 -42.38 -11.39
C ASP A 73 -26.03 -43.83 -10.98
N GLU A 74 -26.01 -44.08 -9.67
CA GLU A 74 -25.77 -45.41 -9.10
C GLU A 74 -26.78 -46.46 -9.55
N LYS A 75 -28.00 -46.06 -9.97
CA LYS A 75 -29.03 -47.02 -10.42
C LYS A 75 -28.85 -47.43 -11.89
N LEU A 76 -28.24 -46.56 -12.69
CA LEU A 76 -28.03 -46.78 -14.12
C LEU A 76 -26.59 -47.18 -14.44
N ASP A 77 -25.71 -47.17 -13.45
CA ASP A 77 -24.25 -47.44 -13.57
C ASP A 77 -23.61 -46.64 -14.72
N ALA A 78 -24.06 -45.39 -14.89
CA ALA A 78 -23.70 -44.53 -16.00
C ALA A 78 -23.70 -43.05 -15.60
N TYR A 79 -22.95 -42.25 -16.35
CA TYR A 79 -23.08 -40.79 -16.30
C TYR A 79 -24.37 -40.38 -16.99
N VAL A 80 -25.21 -39.63 -16.29
CA VAL A 80 -26.43 -39.03 -16.83
C VAL A 80 -26.36 -37.52 -16.73
N GLU A 81 -26.96 -36.85 -17.72
CA GLU A 81 -27.09 -35.41 -17.72
C GLU A 81 -28.17 -35.00 -16.70
N LYS A 82 -27.75 -34.41 -15.57
CA LYS A 82 -28.64 -33.79 -14.59
C LYS A 82 -28.58 -32.29 -14.75
N LYS A 83 -29.75 -31.67 -14.91
CA LYS A 83 -29.89 -30.21 -14.92
C LYS A 83 -29.86 -29.70 -13.49
N ALA A 84 -28.90 -28.84 -13.17
CA ALA A 84 -28.77 -28.19 -11.87
C ALA A 84 -28.76 -26.68 -12.02
N TRP A 85 -29.37 -25.98 -11.07
CA TRP A 85 -29.28 -24.53 -11.00
C TRP A 85 -27.92 -24.13 -10.42
N GLU A 86 -27.21 -23.27 -11.13
CA GLU A 86 -25.91 -22.77 -10.74
C GLU A 86 -25.94 -21.26 -10.53
N PRO A 87 -25.40 -20.75 -9.40
CA PRO A 87 -25.25 -19.32 -9.22
C PRO A 87 -24.20 -18.78 -10.18
N ARG A 88 -24.52 -17.63 -10.78
CA ARG A 88 -23.63 -16.82 -11.60
C ARG A 88 -23.57 -15.43 -11.00
N THR A 89 -22.40 -14.82 -11.13
CA THR A 89 -22.15 -13.44 -10.71
C THR A 89 -21.46 -12.74 -11.86
N VAL A 90 -22.03 -11.62 -12.29
CA VAL A 90 -21.45 -10.75 -13.31
C VAL A 90 -21.21 -9.39 -12.66
N VAL A 91 -20.01 -8.85 -12.88
CA VAL A 91 -19.63 -7.51 -12.47
C VAL A 91 -19.67 -6.61 -13.69
N LEU A 92 -20.36 -5.48 -13.56
CA LEU A 92 -20.60 -4.51 -14.60
C LEU A 92 -20.05 -3.17 -14.12
N PHE A 93 -19.42 -2.49 -15.07
CA PHE A 93 -18.61 -1.31 -14.81
C PHE A 93 -19.32 -0.05 -15.29
N PRO A 94 -19.11 1.10 -14.65
CA PRO A 94 -19.74 2.33 -15.09
C PRO A 94 -19.13 2.86 -16.40
N ASP A 95 -19.95 3.50 -17.22
CA ASP A 95 -19.50 4.18 -18.45
C ASP A 95 -18.64 5.41 -18.11
N ARG A 96 -19.03 6.13 -17.07
CA ARG A 96 -18.31 7.28 -16.51
C ARG A 96 -18.16 7.10 -15.00
N LEU A 97 -16.97 7.38 -14.48
CA LEU A 97 -16.68 7.41 -13.06
C LEU A 97 -15.98 8.73 -12.74
N GLU A 98 -16.60 9.56 -11.91
CA GLU A 98 -16.05 10.82 -11.46
C GLU A 98 -15.92 10.81 -9.94
N ILE A 99 -14.73 11.13 -9.44
CA ILE A 99 -14.42 11.10 -8.02
C ILE A 99 -13.82 12.45 -7.65
N ARG A 100 -14.46 13.16 -6.73
CA ARG A 100 -13.93 14.37 -6.13
C ARG A 100 -13.69 14.12 -4.65
N GLY A 101 -12.54 14.51 -4.15
CA GLY A 101 -12.17 14.26 -2.76
C GLY A 101 -11.42 15.41 -2.12
N ASP A 102 -11.72 15.64 -0.85
CA ASP A 102 -10.97 16.54 0.03
C ASP A 102 -10.41 15.72 1.20
N ALA A 103 -9.09 15.63 1.27
CA ALA A 103 -8.38 14.82 2.27
C ALA A 103 -7.67 15.70 3.29
N THR A 104 -8.11 15.65 4.54
CA THR A 104 -7.42 16.29 5.66
C THR A 104 -6.46 15.30 6.31
N VAL A 105 -5.18 15.65 6.32
CA VAL A 105 -4.09 14.88 6.93
C VAL A 105 -3.73 15.46 8.29
N GLN A 106 -3.57 14.57 9.27
CA GLN A 106 -3.14 14.85 10.63
C GLN A 106 -2.03 13.89 11.04
N GLN A 107 -1.14 14.33 11.92
CA GLN A 107 -0.14 13.45 12.52
C GLN A 107 -0.71 12.79 13.78
N ARG A 108 -0.65 11.46 13.85
CA ARG A 108 -0.95 10.68 15.05
C ARG A 108 0.34 10.08 15.59
N TYR A 109 0.42 9.95 16.91
CA TYR A 109 1.62 9.49 17.58
C TYR A 109 1.38 8.18 18.31
N ARG A 110 2.34 7.27 18.19
CA ARG A 110 2.46 6.07 19.02
C ARG A 110 3.88 6.02 19.56
N GLY A 111 4.02 6.27 20.86
CA GLY A 111 5.33 6.52 21.46
C GLY A 111 5.98 7.78 20.88
N ILE A 112 7.16 7.62 20.29
CA ILE A 112 7.91 8.71 19.62
C ILE A 112 7.67 8.76 18.11
N HIS A 113 6.89 7.83 17.55
CA HIS A 113 6.68 7.72 16.11
C HIS A 113 5.46 8.51 15.68
N ALA A 114 5.65 9.45 14.76
CA ALA A 114 4.59 10.15 14.06
C ALA A 114 4.17 9.35 12.82
N VAL A 115 2.86 9.26 12.60
CA VAL A 115 2.25 8.60 11.46
C VAL A 115 1.19 9.52 10.85
N PRO A 116 1.32 9.88 9.56
CA PRO A 116 0.29 10.63 8.88
C PRO A 116 -0.96 9.75 8.71
N VAL A 117 -2.08 10.26 9.20
CA VAL A 117 -3.40 9.68 8.99
C VAL A 117 -4.24 10.69 8.24
N TYR A 118 -5.17 10.22 7.42
CA TYR A 118 -6.08 11.10 6.70
C TYR A 118 -7.54 10.78 7.00
N SER A 119 -8.37 11.80 6.78
CA SER A 119 -9.82 11.73 6.63
C SER A 119 -10.15 12.35 5.27
N ALA A 120 -10.71 11.55 4.38
CA ALA A 120 -11.09 11.95 3.03
C ALA A 120 -12.60 11.91 2.88
N ASP A 121 -13.19 13.06 2.55
CA ASP A 121 -14.59 13.16 2.16
C ASP A 121 -14.65 13.05 0.63
N LEU A 122 -15.37 12.03 0.15
CA LEU A 122 -15.40 11.65 -1.26
C LEU A 122 -16.82 11.78 -1.80
N ALA A 123 -16.97 12.57 -2.87
CA ALA A 123 -18.16 12.60 -3.71
C ALA A 123 -17.87 11.82 -4.99
N ILE A 124 -18.65 10.77 -5.24
CA ILE A 124 -18.46 9.87 -6.36
C ILE A 124 -19.73 9.90 -7.21
N GLU A 125 -19.58 10.11 -8.50
CA GLU A 125 -20.65 10.07 -9.48
C GLU A 125 -20.32 9.02 -10.53
N ALA A 126 -21.30 8.19 -10.88
CA ALA A 126 -21.16 7.16 -11.88
C ALA A 126 -22.43 6.99 -12.70
N THR A 127 -22.29 6.43 -13.89
CA THR A 127 -23.45 5.98 -14.69
C THR A 127 -23.36 4.47 -14.87
N LEU A 128 -24.31 3.74 -14.30
CA LEU A 128 -24.39 2.28 -14.40
C LEU A 128 -25.48 1.88 -15.39
N GLU A 129 -25.19 0.86 -16.20
CA GLU A 129 -26.17 0.23 -17.08
C GLU A 129 -26.63 -1.08 -16.45
N VAL A 130 -27.91 -1.14 -16.07
CA VAL A 130 -28.57 -2.34 -15.58
C VAL A 130 -29.04 -3.16 -16.78
N PRO A 131 -28.49 -4.35 -17.03
CA PRO A 131 -28.83 -5.13 -18.19
C PRO A 131 -30.16 -5.88 -17.98
N PRO A 132 -30.82 -6.30 -19.07
CA PRO A 132 -31.96 -7.20 -18.96
C PRO A 132 -31.56 -8.53 -18.30
N ALA A 133 -32.57 -9.20 -17.74
CA ALA A 133 -32.45 -10.54 -17.22
C ALA A 133 -31.82 -11.47 -18.28
N PRO A 134 -30.75 -12.22 -17.95
CA PRO A 134 -30.21 -13.22 -18.86
C PRO A 134 -31.26 -14.29 -19.18
N THR A 135 -31.27 -14.80 -20.42
CA THR A 135 -32.25 -15.80 -20.86
C THR A 135 -32.20 -17.05 -19.97
N GLY A 136 -33.35 -17.45 -19.43
CA GLY A 136 -33.46 -18.63 -18.56
C GLY A 136 -32.90 -18.43 -17.15
N ALA A 137 -32.53 -17.20 -16.78
CA ALA A 137 -32.12 -16.88 -15.42
C ALA A 137 -33.31 -16.80 -14.46
N ARG A 138 -33.07 -17.12 -13.19
CA ARG A 138 -33.99 -16.89 -12.07
C ARG A 138 -33.25 -16.27 -10.88
N ASN A 139 -34.01 -15.81 -9.87
CA ASN A 139 -33.47 -15.22 -8.63
C ASN A 139 -32.45 -14.10 -8.91
N ILE A 140 -32.79 -13.21 -9.84
CA ILE A 140 -31.91 -12.12 -10.26
C ILE A 140 -31.91 -11.06 -9.17
N VAL A 141 -30.72 -10.70 -8.71
CA VAL A 141 -30.54 -9.63 -7.72
C VAL A 141 -29.43 -8.72 -8.20
N ASN A 142 -29.80 -7.47 -8.46
CA ASN A 142 -28.89 -6.40 -8.81
C ASN A 142 -28.43 -5.67 -7.53
N ARG A 143 -27.15 -5.31 -7.46
CA ARG A 143 -26.59 -4.55 -6.34
C ARG A 143 -25.62 -3.49 -6.85
N VAL A 144 -25.65 -2.30 -6.27
CA VAL A 144 -24.52 -1.38 -6.36
C VAL A 144 -23.53 -1.76 -5.27
N VAL A 145 -22.26 -1.87 -5.63
CA VAL A 145 -21.17 -2.24 -4.74
C VAL A 145 -20.08 -1.19 -4.80
N VAL A 146 -19.62 -0.75 -3.63
CA VAL A 146 -18.41 0.08 -3.49
C VAL A 146 -17.42 -0.64 -2.59
N GLY A 147 -16.26 -0.97 -3.13
CA GLY A 147 -15.15 -1.58 -2.40
C GLY A 147 -14.26 -0.54 -1.73
N VAL A 148 -13.78 -0.89 -0.54
CA VAL A 148 -12.76 -0.10 0.19
C VAL A 148 -11.61 -0.99 0.64
N GLY A 149 -10.47 -0.40 1.01
CA GLY A 149 -9.31 -1.17 1.46
C GLY A 149 -9.53 -1.77 2.85
N ASP A 150 -10.11 -0.99 3.75
CA ASP A 150 -10.39 -1.38 5.13
C ASP A 150 -11.70 -0.73 5.61
N THR A 151 -12.69 -1.57 5.96
CA THR A 151 -14.02 -1.11 6.40
C THR A 151 -13.98 -0.34 7.72
N ARG A 152 -12.94 -0.51 8.54
CA ARG A 152 -12.75 0.31 9.76
C ARG A 152 -12.49 1.78 9.43
N GLY A 153 -12.14 2.08 8.18
CA GLY A 153 -11.95 3.44 7.71
C GLY A 153 -13.25 4.23 7.55
N PHE A 154 -14.43 3.62 7.45
CA PHE A 154 -15.68 4.38 7.33
C PHE A 154 -15.89 5.26 8.58
N ARG A 155 -15.92 6.58 8.39
CA ARG A 155 -16.07 7.59 9.45
C ARG A 155 -17.52 7.99 9.70
N GLN A 156 -18.34 7.84 8.68
CA GLN A 156 -19.76 8.13 8.71
C GLN A 156 -20.49 7.03 7.94
N GLN A 157 -21.81 6.97 8.09
CA GLN A 157 -22.63 6.08 7.29
C GLN A 157 -22.51 6.50 5.81
N PRO A 158 -22.06 5.61 4.92
CA PRO A 158 -22.00 5.93 3.50
C PRO A 158 -23.40 6.16 2.94
N LEU A 159 -23.53 7.14 2.05
CA LEU A 159 -24.78 7.45 1.36
C LEU A 159 -24.65 6.98 -0.08
N LEU A 160 -25.60 6.17 -0.54
CA LEU A 160 -25.74 5.78 -1.94
C LEU A 160 -27.08 6.29 -2.46
N ARG A 161 -27.09 6.86 -3.66
CA ARG A 161 -28.31 7.28 -4.34
C ARG A 161 -28.36 6.74 -5.77
N LEU A 162 -29.56 6.40 -6.20
CA LEU A 162 -29.90 6.05 -7.59
C LEU A 162 -30.94 7.05 -8.08
N ASP A 163 -30.67 7.78 -9.15
CA ASP A 163 -31.58 8.86 -9.60
C ASP A 163 -32.01 9.79 -8.45
N GLU A 164 -31.03 10.26 -7.67
CA GLU A 164 -31.24 11.10 -6.47
C GLU A 164 -32.00 10.43 -5.29
N THR A 165 -32.54 9.23 -5.49
CA THR A 165 -33.26 8.48 -4.46
C THR A 165 -32.27 7.76 -3.55
N PRO A 166 -32.31 7.98 -2.22
CA PRO A 166 -31.41 7.30 -1.30
C PRO A 166 -31.70 5.80 -1.23
N LEU A 167 -30.63 4.99 -1.25
CA LEU A 167 -30.68 3.55 -1.09
C LEU A 167 -30.31 3.14 0.33
N GLU A 168 -30.85 2.02 0.80
CA GLU A 168 -30.41 1.40 2.05
C GLU A 168 -29.03 0.77 1.85
N VAL A 169 -28.03 1.29 2.57
CA VAL A 169 -26.64 0.86 2.47
C VAL A 169 -26.34 -0.21 3.52
N LEU A 170 -25.91 -1.37 3.05
CA LEU A 170 -25.57 -2.53 3.86
C LEU A 170 -24.04 -2.77 3.87
N PRO A 171 -23.47 -3.27 4.99
CA PRO A 171 -22.05 -3.54 5.10
C PRO A 171 -21.62 -4.75 4.25
N GLY A 172 -20.37 -4.71 3.78
CA GLY A 172 -19.80 -5.73 2.92
C GLY A 172 -20.24 -5.57 1.47
N THR A 173 -19.62 -6.32 0.56
CA THR A 173 -19.95 -6.26 -0.88
C THR A 173 -20.71 -7.49 -1.37
N GLU A 174 -20.79 -8.54 -0.55
CA GLU A 174 -21.20 -9.89 -0.93
C GLU A 174 -20.47 -10.46 -2.18
N THR A 175 -19.29 -9.95 -2.49
CA THR A 175 -18.43 -10.48 -3.57
C THR A 175 -17.10 -10.98 -2.99
N ALA A 176 -16.19 -11.39 -3.85
CA ALA A 176 -14.80 -11.66 -3.46
C ALA A 176 -14.10 -10.45 -2.81
N MET A 177 -14.49 -9.23 -3.18
CA MET A 177 -13.96 -7.99 -2.59
C MET A 177 -14.61 -7.73 -1.23
N ARG A 178 -14.21 -8.46 -0.19
CA ARG A 178 -14.93 -8.50 1.11
C ARG A 178 -15.20 -7.12 1.73
N ASN A 179 -14.25 -6.20 1.63
CA ASN A 179 -14.31 -4.89 2.27
C ASN A 179 -15.05 -3.89 1.39
N GLY A 180 -16.10 -3.27 1.93
CA GLY A 180 -16.94 -2.34 1.18
C GLY A 180 -18.35 -2.26 1.74
N VAL A 181 -19.22 -1.68 0.92
CA VAL A 181 -20.66 -1.56 1.17
C VAL A 181 -21.42 -1.87 -0.11
N HIS A 182 -22.70 -2.21 0.04
CA HIS A 182 -23.58 -2.43 -1.09
C HIS A 182 -25.00 -1.93 -0.81
N ALA A 183 -25.77 -1.77 -1.87
CA ALA A 183 -27.21 -1.57 -1.80
C ALA A 183 -27.89 -2.45 -2.84
N ILE A 184 -29.04 -3.02 -2.49
CA ILE A 184 -29.87 -3.79 -3.43
C ILE A 184 -30.56 -2.81 -4.37
N LEU A 185 -30.58 -3.13 -5.66
CA LEU A 185 -31.29 -2.39 -6.68
C LEU A 185 -32.52 -3.17 -7.13
N ASP A 186 -33.69 -2.57 -6.94
CA ASP A 186 -34.96 -3.06 -7.46
C ASP A 186 -35.45 -2.10 -8.56
N VAL A 187 -34.81 -2.18 -9.72
CA VAL A 187 -35.10 -1.32 -10.89
C VAL A 187 -35.11 -2.13 -12.17
N GLU A 188 -35.89 -1.64 -13.13
CA GLU A 188 -35.96 -2.17 -14.48
C GLU A 188 -34.62 -1.96 -15.24
N PRO A 189 -34.35 -2.76 -16.30
CA PRO A 189 -33.19 -2.55 -17.16
C PRO A 189 -33.14 -1.13 -17.71
N GLY A 190 -31.97 -0.50 -17.66
CA GLY A 190 -31.84 0.91 -18.02
C GLY A 190 -30.50 1.51 -17.59
N ARG A 191 -30.33 2.79 -17.90
CA ARG A 191 -29.16 3.58 -17.50
C ARG A 191 -29.52 4.47 -16.34
N TYR A 192 -28.75 4.37 -15.26
CA TYR A 192 -29.02 5.09 -14.02
C TYR A 192 -27.77 5.85 -13.55
N PRO A 193 -27.84 7.17 -13.31
CA PRO A 193 -26.87 7.87 -12.49
C PRO A 193 -26.91 7.34 -11.06
N VAL A 194 -25.71 7.09 -10.53
CA VAL A 194 -25.47 6.60 -9.18
C VAL A 194 -24.51 7.58 -8.53
N SER A 195 -24.86 8.08 -7.35
CA SER A 195 -23.95 8.87 -6.55
C SER A 195 -23.65 8.20 -5.22
N ALA A 196 -22.41 8.38 -4.75
CA ALA A 196 -21.96 7.89 -3.46
C ALA A 196 -21.21 8.99 -2.72
N GLU A 197 -21.55 9.19 -1.44
CA GLU A 197 -20.80 10.03 -0.53
C GLU A 197 -20.16 9.15 0.55
N LEU A 198 -18.83 9.19 0.63
CA LEU A 198 -18.05 8.38 1.56
C LEU A 198 -17.11 9.26 2.39
N ALA A 199 -17.17 9.14 3.71
CA ALA A 199 -16.14 9.68 4.60
C ALA A 199 -15.18 8.54 4.99
N LEU A 200 -13.97 8.53 4.43
CA LEU A 200 -12.97 7.48 4.61
C LEU A 200 -11.74 7.96 5.40
N GLY A 201 -11.45 7.28 6.50
CA GLY A 201 -10.18 7.37 7.21
C GLY A 201 -9.20 6.30 6.75
N GLY A 202 -7.93 6.68 6.65
CA GLY A 202 -6.87 5.74 6.35
C GLY A 202 -5.49 6.23 6.75
N THR A 203 -4.49 5.40 6.49
CA THR A 203 -3.08 5.69 6.77
C THR A 203 -2.20 5.37 5.57
N GLY A 204 -1.15 6.18 5.36
CA GLY A 204 -0.08 5.92 4.40
C GLY A 204 -0.47 6.11 2.93
N ARG A 205 -1.49 5.40 2.45
CA ARG A 205 -1.88 5.37 1.04
C ARG A 205 -3.39 5.49 0.85
N PHE A 206 -3.78 6.27 -0.16
CA PHE A 206 -5.10 6.28 -0.74
C PHE A 206 -4.99 5.90 -2.23
N SER A 207 -5.73 4.88 -2.65
CA SER A 207 -5.71 4.40 -4.04
C SER A 207 -7.11 4.27 -4.60
N VAL A 208 -7.25 4.48 -5.91
CA VAL A 208 -8.49 4.31 -6.65
C VAL A 208 -8.25 3.38 -7.84
N ALA A 209 -9.11 2.40 -8.03
CA ALA A 209 -9.13 1.60 -9.26
C ALA A 209 -9.97 2.32 -10.33
N PRO A 210 -9.38 2.78 -11.45
CA PRO A 210 -10.11 3.49 -12.49
C PRO A 210 -10.91 2.52 -13.36
N VAL A 211 -12.09 2.14 -12.87
CA VAL A 211 -12.95 1.13 -13.50
C VAL A 211 -13.98 1.71 -14.47
N GLY A 212 -14.10 3.04 -14.56
CA GLY A 212 -15.01 3.72 -15.48
C GLY A 212 -14.56 3.63 -16.94
N GLY A 213 -15.50 3.70 -17.87
CA GLY A 213 -15.19 3.83 -19.31
C GLY A 213 -14.34 5.08 -19.57
N ASN A 214 -14.70 6.17 -18.91
CA ASN A 214 -13.84 7.30 -18.60
C ASN A 214 -13.81 7.50 -17.08
N THR A 215 -12.63 7.62 -16.49
CA THR A 215 -12.44 7.91 -15.06
C THR A 215 -11.77 9.25 -14.87
N ILE A 216 -12.40 10.15 -14.12
CA ILE A 216 -11.84 11.43 -13.69
C ILE A 216 -11.74 11.40 -12.17
N MET A 217 -10.57 11.77 -11.64
CA MET A 217 -10.35 11.88 -10.20
C MET A 217 -9.74 13.24 -9.88
N GLN A 218 -10.30 13.94 -8.92
CA GLN A 218 -9.77 15.18 -8.37
C GLN A 218 -9.59 15.00 -6.87
N LEU A 219 -8.39 15.30 -6.37
CA LEU A 219 -8.09 15.18 -4.96
C LEU A 219 -7.38 16.45 -4.47
N SER A 220 -7.90 17.04 -3.41
CA SER A 220 -7.25 18.10 -2.65
C SER A 220 -6.81 17.59 -1.28
N SER A 221 -5.75 18.17 -0.72
CA SER A 221 -5.33 17.88 0.64
C SER A 221 -4.49 19.00 1.25
N ASN A 222 -4.53 19.14 2.58
CA ASN A 222 -3.65 20.04 3.33
C ASN A 222 -2.20 19.52 3.50
N TRP A 223 -1.86 18.36 2.93
CA TRP A 223 -0.53 17.77 3.06
C TRP A 223 0.45 18.33 2.02
N PRO A 224 1.62 18.89 2.40
CA PRO A 224 2.52 19.56 1.45
C PRO A 224 3.45 18.61 0.69
N HIS A 225 3.49 17.32 1.04
CA HIS A 225 4.45 16.37 0.49
C HIS A 225 3.75 15.10 -0.05
N PRO A 226 2.85 15.23 -1.05
CA PRO A 226 2.28 14.06 -1.69
C PRO A 226 3.35 13.30 -2.47
N ARG A 227 3.19 11.99 -2.53
CA ARG A 227 3.91 11.16 -3.48
C ARG A 227 2.90 10.46 -4.38
N PHE A 228 2.87 10.86 -5.63
CA PHE A 228 2.06 10.21 -6.65
C PHE A 228 2.76 8.93 -7.10
N SER A 229 2.04 7.81 -7.06
CA SER A 229 2.54 6.49 -7.44
C SER A 229 1.44 5.68 -8.14
N GLY A 230 1.72 4.41 -8.43
CA GLY A 230 0.82 3.55 -9.18
C GLY A 230 1.02 3.63 -10.69
N GLY A 231 -0.02 3.28 -11.45
CA GLY A 231 0.03 3.24 -12.92
C GLY A 231 -0.20 4.58 -13.60
N TYR A 232 -0.64 5.60 -12.85
CA TYR A 232 -1.17 6.84 -13.39
C TYR A 232 -0.68 8.03 -12.55
N LEU A 233 0.13 8.88 -13.17
CA LEU A 233 0.49 10.18 -12.60
C LEU A 233 -0.62 11.19 -12.92
N PRO A 234 -0.79 12.24 -12.10
CA PRO A 234 -1.77 13.28 -12.38
C PRO A 234 -1.42 14.02 -13.66
N GLU A 235 -2.44 14.41 -14.43
CA GLU A 235 -2.27 15.28 -15.59
C GLU A 235 -1.90 16.71 -15.17
N LYS A 236 -2.45 17.14 -14.03
CA LYS A 236 -2.15 18.42 -13.39
C LYS A 236 -1.99 18.23 -11.89
N SER A 237 -0.98 18.87 -11.33
CA SER A 237 -0.79 18.92 -9.88
C SER A 237 -0.22 20.27 -9.47
N ASP A 238 -0.84 20.89 -8.46
CA ASP A 238 -0.29 22.02 -7.74
C ASP A 238 0.11 21.55 -6.33
N ILE A 239 1.36 21.78 -5.94
CA ILE A 239 1.92 21.35 -4.65
C ILE A 239 2.58 22.58 -4.01
N GLY A 240 2.08 22.96 -2.84
CA GLY A 240 2.57 24.09 -2.07
C GLY A 240 2.72 23.76 -0.58
N ALA A 241 3.17 24.74 0.20
CA ALA A 241 3.34 24.58 1.65
C ALA A 241 2.01 24.36 2.39
N ALA A 242 0.89 24.81 1.81
CA ALA A 242 -0.45 24.65 2.38
C ALA A 242 -1.11 23.30 2.05
N GLY A 243 -0.57 22.53 1.10
CA GLY A 243 -1.23 21.33 0.60
C GLY A 243 -0.93 21.00 -0.85
N PHE A 244 -1.73 20.10 -1.42
CA PHE A 244 -1.72 19.79 -2.84
C PHE A 244 -3.15 19.73 -3.42
N GLN A 245 -3.24 19.96 -4.72
CA GLN A 245 -4.39 19.64 -5.54
C GLN A 245 -3.91 18.89 -6.78
N ALA A 246 -4.59 17.81 -7.15
CA ALA A 246 -4.20 17.01 -8.30
C ALA A 246 -5.42 16.44 -9.04
N ASP A 247 -5.29 16.39 -10.35
CA ASP A 247 -6.30 15.91 -11.29
C ASP A 247 -5.73 14.74 -12.10
N TRP A 248 -6.50 13.66 -12.17
CA TRP A 248 -6.24 12.50 -13.02
C TRP A 248 -7.38 12.30 -13.98
N GLN A 249 -7.04 11.93 -15.20
CA GLN A 249 -7.99 11.45 -16.19
C GLN A 249 -7.43 10.19 -16.84
N THR A 250 -8.27 9.18 -16.99
CA THR A 250 -7.92 7.93 -17.67
C THR A 250 -9.13 7.35 -18.37
N SER A 251 -8.89 6.51 -19.36
CA SER A 251 -9.95 5.84 -20.13
C SER A 251 -9.79 4.33 -20.05
N LEU A 252 -10.84 3.61 -20.40
CA LEU A 252 -10.86 2.15 -20.50
C LEU A 252 -9.69 1.59 -21.32
N TYR A 253 -9.22 2.33 -22.33
CA TYR A 253 -8.13 1.88 -23.22
C TYR A 253 -6.74 2.01 -22.60
N ALA A 254 -6.60 2.78 -21.51
CA ALA A 254 -5.34 3.02 -20.82
C ALA A 254 -5.23 2.23 -19.51
N THR A 255 -6.20 1.36 -19.19
CA THR A 255 -6.25 0.66 -17.91
C THR A 255 -6.64 -0.80 -17.99
N THR A 256 -6.01 -1.59 -17.11
CA THR A 256 -6.30 -3.00 -16.85
C THR A 256 -7.04 -3.20 -15.53
N ALA A 257 -7.56 -2.11 -14.93
CA ALA A 257 -8.25 -2.16 -13.65
C ALA A 257 -9.53 -3.01 -13.68
N ARG A 258 -10.28 -3.00 -14.80
CA ARG A 258 -11.48 -3.85 -14.97
C ARG A 258 -11.13 -5.34 -14.92
N GLU A 259 -10.07 -5.74 -15.61
CA GLU A 259 -9.61 -7.14 -15.60
C GLU A 259 -9.17 -7.58 -14.20
N ALA A 260 -8.56 -6.69 -13.42
CA ALA A 260 -8.21 -6.95 -12.03
C ALA A 260 -9.46 -7.19 -11.16
N VAL A 261 -10.50 -6.36 -11.32
CA VAL A 261 -11.79 -6.56 -10.62
C VAL A 261 -12.49 -7.84 -11.07
N GLU A 262 -12.51 -8.15 -12.37
CA GLU A 262 -13.09 -9.39 -12.87
C GLU A 262 -12.35 -10.62 -12.34
N SER A 263 -11.02 -10.58 -12.30
CA SER A 263 -10.18 -11.63 -11.72
C SER A 263 -10.45 -11.82 -10.23
N CYS A 264 -10.56 -10.72 -9.48
CA CYS A 264 -10.98 -10.73 -8.08
C CYS A 264 -12.36 -11.40 -7.93
N ALA A 265 -13.36 -10.99 -8.73
CA ALA A 265 -14.70 -11.54 -8.66
C ALA A 265 -14.78 -13.05 -9.00
N ARG A 266 -14.00 -13.52 -9.98
CA ARG A 266 -14.01 -14.93 -10.43
C ARG A 266 -13.14 -15.86 -9.59
N HIS A 267 -11.95 -15.41 -9.20
CA HIS A 267 -10.92 -16.26 -8.58
C HIS A 267 -10.69 -15.95 -7.09
N GLY A 268 -11.31 -14.91 -6.55
CA GLY A 268 -11.07 -14.47 -5.17
C GLY A 268 -9.74 -13.73 -4.99
N ASN A 269 -8.95 -13.54 -6.05
CA ASN A 269 -7.66 -12.86 -5.98
C ASN A 269 -7.83 -11.35 -6.16
N CYS A 270 -7.98 -10.64 -5.04
CA CYS A 270 -8.19 -9.18 -5.02
C CYS A 270 -6.89 -8.40 -4.77
N ASN A 271 -5.76 -8.94 -5.24
CA ASN A 271 -4.47 -8.26 -5.24
C ASN A 271 -4.29 -7.45 -6.52
N PHE A 272 -4.60 -6.16 -6.43
CA PHE A 272 -4.40 -5.21 -7.53
C PHE A 272 -2.93 -4.82 -7.62
N ALA A 273 -2.35 -4.90 -8.81
CA ALA A 273 -1.01 -4.42 -9.06
C ALA A 273 -0.97 -2.89 -8.94
N PRO A 274 0.16 -2.27 -8.53
CA PRO A 274 0.27 -0.81 -8.48
C PRO A 274 -0.04 -0.15 -9.82
N THR A 275 0.30 -0.80 -10.94
CA THR A 275 0.04 -0.31 -12.31
C THR A 275 -1.44 -0.25 -12.68
N GLN A 276 -2.32 -0.89 -11.89
CA GLN A 276 -3.77 -0.89 -12.08
C GLN A 276 -4.48 0.18 -11.25
N LEU A 277 -3.75 0.97 -10.45
CA LEU A 277 -4.30 1.89 -9.48
C LEU A 277 -3.76 3.30 -9.68
N ILE A 278 -4.63 4.29 -9.50
CA ILE A 278 -4.23 5.68 -9.22
C ILE A 278 -3.88 5.72 -7.73
N THR A 279 -2.69 6.17 -7.37
CA THR A 279 -2.23 6.11 -5.96
C THR A 279 -1.62 7.42 -5.49
N VAL A 280 -2.08 7.85 -4.32
CA VAL A 280 -1.49 8.97 -3.58
C VAL A 280 -0.96 8.43 -2.24
N GLU A 281 0.34 8.56 -2.05
CA GLU A 281 1.03 8.24 -0.80
C GLU A 281 1.27 9.53 -0.01
N LEU A 282 0.91 9.50 1.26
CA LEU A 282 1.27 10.54 2.22
C LEU A 282 2.68 10.22 2.73
N ALA A 283 3.67 10.57 1.91
CA ALA A 283 5.06 10.32 2.21
C ALA A 283 5.48 11.11 3.45
N ASP A 284 6.18 10.44 4.36
CA ASP A 284 6.94 11.12 5.41
C ASP A 284 8.23 11.67 4.76
N PRO A 285 8.40 13.01 4.68
CA PRO A 285 9.45 13.64 3.87
C PRO A 285 10.87 13.27 4.29
N VAL A 286 11.10 12.77 5.52
CA VAL A 286 12.43 12.38 5.97
C VAL A 286 12.41 10.98 6.59
N ASN A 287 12.59 9.96 5.76
CA ASN A 287 12.92 8.64 6.28
C ASN A 287 14.41 8.57 6.66
N ILE A 288 14.77 9.23 7.76
CA ILE A 288 16.14 9.26 8.34
C ILE A 288 16.68 7.83 8.50
N TYR A 289 15.80 6.87 8.80
CA TYR A 289 16.16 5.46 8.96
C TYR A 289 16.59 4.79 7.65
N LEU A 290 15.88 5.02 6.54
CA LEU A 290 16.30 4.51 5.22
C LEU A 290 17.61 5.15 4.74
N LEU A 291 17.86 6.43 5.10
CA LEU A 291 19.11 7.10 4.78
C LEU A 291 20.28 6.46 5.55
N ASN A 292 20.09 6.20 6.84
CA ASN A 292 21.12 5.60 7.68
C ASN A 292 21.33 4.10 7.39
N GLU A 293 20.30 3.34 7.02
CA GLU A 293 20.43 1.93 6.66
C GLU A 293 21.37 1.73 5.45
N ARG A 294 21.28 2.61 4.45
CA ARG A 294 22.20 2.60 3.29
C ARG A 294 23.63 2.87 3.72
N SER A 295 23.86 3.90 4.54
CA SER A 295 25.19 4.25 5.04
C SER A 295 25.85 3.11 5.82
N THR A 296 25.12 2.43 6.71
CA THR A 296 25.65 1.31 7.49
C THR A 296 25.92 0.07 6.62
N LYS A 297 25.07 -0.21 5.61
CA LYS A 297 25.29 -1.31 4.66
C LYS A 297 26.59 -1.14 3.87
N TYR A 298 26.90 0.09 3.46
CA TYR A 298 28.18 0.39 2.79
C TYR A 298 29.36 0.48 3.76
N GLY A 299 29.13 0.75 5.05
CA GLY A 299 30.18 0.76 6.07
C GLY A 299 30.95 -0.55 6.16
N MET A 300 30.26 -1.69 6.06
CA MET A 300 30.91 -3.01 6.02
C MET A 300 31.86 -3.17 4.82
N LEU A 301 31.41 -2.74 3.64
CA LEU A 301 32.24 -2.76 2.43
C LEU A 301 33.45 -1.83 2.56
N PHE A 302 33.27 -0.66 3.16
CA PHE A 302 34.33 0.31 3.37
C PHE A 302 35.44 -0.24 4.29
N VAL A 303 35.06 -0.90 5.40
CA VAL A 303 36.01 -1.62 6.26
C VAL A 303 36.78 -2.66 5.45
N LEU A 304 36.09 -3.54 4.71
CA LEU A 304 36.74 -4.59 3.92
C LEU A 304 37.71 -4.03 2.87
N VAL A 305 37.32 -2.98 2.14
CA VAL A 305 38.16 -2.37 1.10
C VAL A 305 39.39 -1.72 1.71
N VAL A 306 39.26 -0.95 2.81
CA VAL A 306 40.40 -0.25 3.41
C VAL A 306 41.39 -1.24 4.02
N PHE A 307 40.91 -2.27 4.73
CA PHE A 307 41.80 -3.33 5.23
C PHE A 307 42.41 -4.16 4.09
N GLY A 308 41.67 -4.38 3.00
CA GLY A 308 42.19 -5.01 1.79
C GLY A 308 43.32 -4.20 1.13
N VAL A 309 43.18 -2.88 1.05
CA VAL A 309 44.23 -1.99 0.54
C VAL A 309 45.48 -2.06 1.41
N PHE A 310 45.35 -2.05 2.74
CA PHE A 310 46.52 -2.21 3.60
C PHE A 310 47.22 -3.57 3.42
N LEU A 311 46.46 -4.65 3.24
CA LEU A 311 47.02 -5.96 2.95
C LEU A 311 47.83 -5.96 1.63
N VAL A 312 47.31 -5.30 0.60
CA VAL A 312 48.03 -5.13 -0.68
C VAL A 312 49.31 -4.29 -0.50
N PHE A 313 49.25 -3.19 0.25
CA PHE A 313 50.43 -2.36 0.54
C PHE A 313 51.50 -3.12 1.33
N GLU A 314 51.10 -3.94 2.30
CA GLU A 314 52.04 -4.74 3.09
C GLU A 314 52.73 -5.81 2.23
N VAL A 315 51.99 -6.46 1.32
CA VAL A 315 52.54 -7.45 0.37
C VAL A 315 53.49 -6.80 -0.65
N LEU A 316 53.09 -5.68 -1.26
CA LEU A 316 53.83 -5.05 -2.35
C LEU A 316 55.01 -4.19 -1.87
N LYS A 317 54.82 -3.39 -0.81
CA LYS A 317 55.82 -2.39 -0.37
C LYS A 317 56.64 -2.86 0.84
N ARG A 318 56.38 -4.05 1.41
CA ARG A 318 57.04 -4.59 2.61
C ARG A 318 57.06 -3.62 3.81
N LEU A 319 56.13 -2.65 3.83
CA LEU A 319 55.98 -1.71 4.93
C LEU A 319 55.34 -2.45 6.11
N ARG A 320 56.08 -2.55 7.22
CA ARG A 320 55.60 -3.19 8.45
C ARG A 320 54.72 -2.20 9.21
N VAL A 321 53.42 -2.25 8.97
CA VAL A 321 52.43 -1.49 9.75
C VAL A 321 52.23 -2.18 11.10
N HIS A 322 52.21 -1.41 12.19
CA HIS A 322 52.07 -1.96 13.54
C HIS A 322 50.58 -2.30 13.83
N PRO A 323 50.27 -3.40 14.55
CA PRO A 323 48.88 -3.80 14.89
C PRO A 323 48.03 -2.68 15.51
N VAL A 324 48.64 -1.79 16.29
CA VAL A 324 47.96 -0.63 16.90
C VAL A 324 47.47 0.37 15.85
N GLN A 325 48.21 0.56 14.75
CA GLN A 325 47.82 1.46 13.67
C GLN A 325 46.58 0.94 12.93
N TYR A 326 46.52 -0.38 12.73
CA TYR A 326 45.33 -1.04 12.20
C TYR A 326 44.12 -0.85 13.13
N GLY A 327 44.32 -1.00 14.44
CA GLY A 327 43.29 -0.75 15.44
C GLY A 327 42.77 0.69 15.43
N MET A 328 43.66 1.68 15.35
CA MET A 328 43.27 3.10 15.29
C MET A 328 42.46 3.43 14.02
N VAL A 329 42.89 2.95 12.86
CA VAL A 329 42.15 3.18 11.60
C VAL A 329 40.79 2.52 11.65
N GLY A 330 40.73 1.27 12.14
CA GLY A 330 39.48 0.54 12.32
C GLY A 330 38.49 1.23 13.26
N LEU A 331 38.97 1.72 14.40
CA LEU A 331 38.15 2.42 15.38
C LEU A 331 37.67 3.78 14.85
N GLY A 332 38.51 4.50 14.10
CA GLY A 332 38.10 5.72 13.40
C GLY A 332 36.99 5.48 12.38
N GLN A 333 37.05 4.38 11.62
CA GLN A 333 35.97 4.00 10.71
C GLN A 333 34.70 3.62 11.45
N ALA A 334 34.81 2.84 12.53
CA ALA A 334 33.65 2.49 13.35
C ALA A 334 32.96 3.75 13.89
N LEU A 335 33.72 4.71 14.43
CA LEU A 335 33.20 6.00 14.90
C LEU A 335 32.53 6.80 13.78
N PHE A 336 33.14 6.86 12.59
CA PHE A 336 32.55 7.57 11.45
C PHE A 336 31.17 7.04 11.06
N PHE A 337 30.98 5.71 11.03
CA PHE A 337 29.69 5.11 10.70
C PHE A 337 28.69 5.09 11.87
N THR A 338 29.16 5.31 13.11
CA THR A 338 28.31 5.36 14.31
C THR A 338 27.94 6.81 14.71
N GLY A 339 28.72 7.81 14.30
CA GLY A 339 28.49 9.23 14.60
C GLY A 339 27.13 9.76 14.14
N PRO A 340 26.74 9.55 12.86
CA PRO A 340 25.42 9.97 12.36
C PRO A 340 24.25 9.33 13.12
N TYR A 341 24.48 8.15 13.70
CA TYR A 341 23.49 7.47 14.53
C TYR A 341 23.24 8.21 15.84
N LEU A 342 24.27 8.64 16.55
CA LEU A 342 24.15 9.38 17.80
C LEU A 342 23.43 10.72 17.60
N GLU A 343 23.78 11.44 16.53
CA GLU A 343 23.18 12.73 16.20
C GLU A 343 21.69 12.61 15.80
N SER A 344 21.32 11.52 15.12
CA SER A 344 19.90 11.23 14.80
C SER A 344 19.05 10.91 16.02
N VAL A 345 19.65 10.37 17.10
CA VAL A 345 18.94 10.08 18.35
C VAL A 345 18.67 11.37 19.13
N GLU A 346 19.62 12.29 19.17
CA GLU A 346 19.46 13.58 19.87
C GLU A 346 18.44 14.50 19.19
N THR A 347 18.45 14.59 17.87
CA THR A 347 17.50 15.41 17.10
C THR A 347 16.04 14.94 17.29
N LEU A 348 15.79 13.63 17.27
CA LEU A 348 14.45 13.06 17.49
C LEU A 348 13.98 13.20 18.96
N ALA A 349 14.89 13.16 19.93
CA ALA A 349 14.56 13.44 21.33
C ALA A 349 14.14 14.91 21.54
N HIS A 350 14.73 15.84 20.77
CA HIS A 350 14.41 17.26 20.87
C HIS A 350 13.03 17.60 20.28
N ASP A 351 12.66 17.00 19.14
CA ASP A 351 11.35 17.21 18.50
C ASP A 351 10.20 16.55 19.27
N SER A 352 10.43 15.38 19.88
CA SER A 352 9.42 14.71 20.71
C SER A 352 9.15 15.44 22.04
N GLY A 353 10.11 16.22 22.56
CA GLY A 353 9.93 17.10 23.71
C GLY A 353 8.99 18.29 23.45
N ALA A 354 8.98 18.81 22.22
CA ALA A 354 8.15 19.96 21.85
C ALA A 354 6.65 19.58 21.69
N GLY A 355 6.35 18.35 21.27
CA GLY A 355 4.98 17.87 21.09
C GLY A 355 4.23 17.51 22.39
N ARG A 356 4.93 17.29 23.50
CA ARG A 356 4.32 16.83 24.76
C ARG A 356 3.53 17.90 25.52
N ASN A 357 3.67 19.17 25.14
CA ASN A 357 3.04 20.32 25.81
C ASN A 357 1.75 20.83 25.14
N ARG A 358 1.22 20.13 24.14
CA ARG A 358 -0.11 20.41 23.59
C ARG A 358 -0.99 19.17 23.73
N ARG A 359 -1.52 18.99 24.95
CA ARG A 359 -2.67 18.10 25.20
C ARG A 359 -3.96 18.83 24.87
#